data_AF-A0A0A3XPB5-F1
#
_entry.id   AF-A0A0A3XPB5-F1
#
_cell.length_a   1.000
_cell.length_b   1.000
_cell.length_c   1.000
_cell.angle_alpha   90.00
_cell.angle_beta   90.00
_cell.angle_gamma   90.00
#
_symmetry.space_group_name_H-M   'P 1'
#
loop_
_entity.id
_entity.type
_entity.pdbx_description
1 polymer ?
#
loop_
_entity_poly.entity_id
_entity_poly.type
_entity_poly.pdbx_seq_one_letter_code
_entity_poly.pdbx_strand_id
1 'polypeptide(L)'
;MTCSAHAEDLVGKRVPPFPDGMKQGGGTCISAGTRDPCPRVVGTLMDATGKEVAVYASILDGRGEKGKPFSIVTDMIPYPKLRKAHHLDWGSCRYDNVEDEAVIAVVRESRRTRLPAVDWAYRVDRTSGKLVKVDPARVDCYNTALEAD
;
A
#
# COMPACT_ATOMS: atom_id res chain seq x y z
N MET A 1 -20.88 14.87 17.56
CA MET A 1 -20.12 15.29 16.36
C MET A 1 -19.03 14.27 16.13
N THR A 2 -19.25 13.34 15.23
CA THR A 2 -18.30 12.28 14.88
C THR A 2 -17.29 12.85 13.87
N CYS A 3 -16.06 13.09 14.31
CA CYS A 3 -14.93 13.29 13.40
C CYS A 3 -14.69 11.96 12.67
N SER A 4 -15.14 11.86 11.43
CA SER A 4 -14.52 10.93 10.50
C SER A 4 -13.13 11.51 10.23
N ALA A 5 -12.07 10.90 10.77
CA ALA A 5 -10.72 11.17 10.33
C ALA A 5 -10.67 10.82 8.83
N HIS A 6 -10.67 11.85 7.99
CA HIS A 6 -10.72 11.69 6.56
C HIS A 6 -9.34 11.32 6.06
N ALA A 7 -9.29 10.75 4.85
CA ALA A 7 -8.03 10.26 4.32
C ALA A 7 -6.93 11.35 4.22
N GLU A 8 -7.36 12.60 4.19
CA GLU A 8 -6.55 13.80 4.05
C GLU A 8 -5.85 14.20 5.35
N ASP A 9 -6.36 13.79 6.52
CA ASP A 9 -5.87 14.27 7.82
C ASP A 9 -4.47 13.72 8.18
N LEU A 10 -4.05 12.66 7.50
CA LEU A 10 -2.76 12.03 7.68
C LEU A 10 -1.68 12.53 6.70
N VAL A 11 -2.06 13.12 5.57
CA VAL A 11 -1.09 13.58 4.59
C VAL A 11 -0.20 14.67 5.21
N GLY A 12 1.11 14.50 5.10
CA GLY A 12 2.13 15.35 5.72
C GLY A 12 2.45 15.01 7.18
N LYS A 13 1.75 14.05 7.80
CA LYS A 13 2.05 13.63 9.18
C LYS A 13 3.21 12.65 9.21
N ARG A 14 4.03 12.78 10.26
CA ARG A 14 5.14 11.87 10.56
C ARG A 14 4.63 10.69 11.38
N VAL A 15 4.86 9.48 10.89
CA VAL A 15 4.38 8.21 11.46
C VAL A 15 5.51 7.17 11.51
N PRO A 16 5.46 6.19 12.41
CA PRO A 16 4.57 6.04 13.56
C PRO A 16 4.79 7.10 14.66
N PRO A 17 3.86 7.29 15.62
CA PRO A 17 2.55 6.64 15.73
C PRO A 17 1.54 7.22 14.73
N PHE A 18 0.62 6.38 14.27
CA PHE A 18 -0.60 6.87 13.62
C PHE A 18 -1.57 7.38 14.71
N PRO A 19 -2.38 8.43 14.44
CA PRO A 19 -3.35 8.97 15.40
C PRO A 19 -4.53 8.02 15.62
N ASP A 20 -5.37 8.34 16.61
CA ASP A 20 -6.67 7.71 16.86
C ASP A 20 -6.64 6.18 17.01
N GLY A 21 -5.51 5.64 17.47
CA GLY A 21 -5.31 4.20 17.61
C GLY A 21 -5.20 3.44 16.28
N MET A 22 -5.07 4.16 15.15
CA MET A 22 -4.83 3.57 13.85
C MET A 22 -3.47 2.87 13.81
N LYS A 23 -3.32 1.92 12.89
CA LYS A 23 -2.08 1.17 12.69
C LYS A 23 -1.93 0.75 11.24
N GLN A 24 -0.69 0.51 10.82
CA GLN A 24 -0.43 -0.14 9.55
C GLN A 24 -0.98 -1.58 9.59
N GLY A 25 -1.68 -1.97 8.52
CA GLY A 25 -2.17 -3.34 8.35
C GLY A 25 -1.18 -4.20 7.60
N GLY A 26 -1.08 -3.97 6.30
CA GLY A 26 -0.11 -4.58 5.40
C GLY A 26 0.58 -3.53 4.54
N GLY A 27 1.58 -3.95 3.79
CA GLY A 27 2.25 -3.08 2.82
C GLY A 27 3.56 -3.65 2.34
N THR A 28 4.17 -2.94 1.40
CA THR A 28 5.49 -3.28 0.90
C THR A 28 6.39 -2.06 0.90
N CYS A 29 7.68 -2.33 1.07
CA CYS A 29 8.71 -1.37 0.77
C CYS A 29 8.87 -1.24 -0.73
N ILE A 30 8.97 0.00 -1.19
CA ILE A 30 9.28 0.31 -2.58
C ILE A 30 10.77 0.58 -2.62
N SER A 31 11.54 -0.44 -3.01
CA SER A 31 12.97 -0.33 -3.19
C SER A 31 13.28 0.65 -4.32
N ALA A 32 14.29 1.50 -4.12
CA ALA A 32 14.78 2.41 -5.15
C ALA A 32 16.10 1.90 -5.76
N GLY A 33 16.40 0.61 -5.64
CA GLY A 33 17.74 0.06 -5.96
C GLY A 33 18.83 0.59 -5.02
N THR A 34 18.46 1.14 -3.87
CA THR A 34 19.35 1.78 -2.89
C THR A 34 19.71 0.84 -1.75
N ARG A 35 20.86 1.08 -1.08
CA ARG A 35 21.25 0.40 0.16
C ARG A 35 20.37 0.77 1.37
N ASP A 36 19.60 1.85 1.29
CA ASP A 36 18.68 2.24 2.36
C ASP A 36 17.44 1.33 2.38
N PRO A 37 17.09 0.76 3.55
CA PRO A 37 15.90 -0.05 3.68
C PRO A 37 14.67 0.85 3.58
N CYS A 38 13.88 0.65 2.52
CA CYS A 38 12.52 1.18 2.37
C CYS A 38 12.41 2.71 2.32
N PRO A 39 12.98 3.39 1.30
CA PRO A 39 12.84 4.84 1.17
C PRO A 39 11.39 5.29 0.96
N ARG A 40 10.53 4.41 0.41
CA ARG A 40 9.09 4.62 0.24
C ARG A 40 8.33 3.37 0.64
N VAL A 41 7.08 3.55 1.04
CA VAL A 41 6.16 2.47 1.41
C VAL A 41 4.82 2.73 0.74
N VAL A 42 4.19 1.65 0.29
CA VAL A 42 2.74 1.61 0.04
C VAL A 42 2.14 0.60 1.00
N GLY A 43 1.05 0.96 1.66
CA GLY A 43 0.44 0.09 2.66
C GLY A 43 -1.03 0.38 2.92
N THR A 44 -1.65 -0.47 3.73
CA THR A 44 -3.02 -0.31 4.20
C THR A 44 -3.02 0.26 5.61
N LEU A 45 -3.99 1.09 5.89
CA LEU A 45 -4.24 1.67 7.20
C LEU A 45 -5.47 0.98 7.80
N MET A 46 -5.32 0.50 9.03
CA MET A 46 -6.41 -0.04 9.83
C MET A 46 -6.83 0.96 10.90
N ASP A 47 -8.13 1.05 11.15
CA ASP A 47 -8.67 1.77 12.30
C ASP A 47 -8.43 1.01 13.62
N ALA A 48 -8.82 1.62 14.74
CA ALA A 48 -8.68 1.03 16.07
C ALA A 48 -9.45 -0.29 16.26
N THR A 49 -10.45 -0.57 15.41
CA THR A 49 -11.20 -1.84 15.42
C THR A 49 -10.49 -2.96 14.63
N GLY A 50 -9.43 -2.62 13.90
CA GLY A 50 -8.69 -3.54 13.05
C GLY A 50 -9.27 -3.67 11.64
N LYS A 51 -10.14 -2.76 11.21
CA LYS A 51 -10.69 -2.73 9.86
C LYS A 51 -9.84 -1.87 8.94
N GLU A 52 -9.54 -2.32 7.73
CA GLU A 52 -8.88 -1.48 6.73
C GLU A 52 -9.79 -0.33 6.27
N VAL A 53 -9.26 0.88 6.35
CA VAL A 53 -9.98 2.12 6.04
C VAL A 53 -9.34 2.92 4.91
N ALA A 54 -8.03 2.77 4.69
CA ALA A 54 -7.32 3.47 3.64
C ALA A 54 -6.13 2.68 3.06
N VAL A 55 -5.67 3.12 1.89
CA VAL A 55 -4.35 2.81 1.33
C VAL A 55 -3.53 4.10 1.36
N TYR A 56 -2.30 4.04 1.85
CA TYR A 56 -1.43 5.21 1.98
C TYR A 56 -0.08 4.97 1.30
N ALA A 57 0.53 6.07 0.88
CA ALA A 57 1.93 6.14 0.47
C ALA A 57 2.71 6.95 1.51
N SER A 58 3.96 6.58 1.75
CA SER A 58 4.85 7.37 2.61
C SER A 58 6.30 7.35 2.13
N ILE A 59 7.06 8.33 2.62
CA ILE A 59 8.50 8.47 2.37
C ILE A 59 9.26 8.44 3.70
N LEU A 60 10.40 7.76 3.74
CA LEU A 60 11.26 7.68 4.92
C LEU A 60 11.75 9.09 5.33
N ASP A 61 11.59 9.41 6.61
CA ASP A 61 11.96 10.67 7.25
C ASP A 61 12.86 10.41 8.47
N GLY A 62 13.92 9.64 8.21
CA GLY A 62 14.94 9.29 9.17
C GLY A 62 14.53 8.23 10.20
N ARG A 63 15.30 8.18 11.29
CA ARG A 63 15.11 7.26 12.42
C ARG A 63 15.08 8.06 13.72
N GLY A 64 14.25 7.67 14.67
CA GLY A 64 14.27 8.29 16.00
C GLY A 64 15.24 7.61 16.96
N GLU A 65 15.14 7.98 18.24
CA GLU A 65 16.13 7.68 19.29
C GLU A 65 16.40 6.19 19.53
N LYS A 66 15.51 5.29 19.11
CA LYS A 66 15.66 3.83 19.22
C LYS A 66 15.95 3.14 17.88
N GLY A 67 16.39 3.90 16.87
CA GLY A 67 16.64 3.40 15.52
C GLY A 67 15.38 3.04 14.72
N LYS A 68 14.19 3.28 15.27
CA LYS A 68 12.92 3.03 14.58
C LYS A 68 12.73 4.06 13.45
N PRO A 69 12.44 3.64 12.21
CA PRO A 69 12.22 4.55 11.11
C PRO A 69 10.92 5.36 11.33
N PHE A 70 10.96 6.61 10.91
CA PHE A 70 9.79 7.45 10.76
C PHE A 70 9.58 7.70 9.28
N SER A 71 8.35 7.95 8.87
CA SER A 71 8.00 8.29 7.51
C SER A 71 6.99 9.41 7.51
N ILE A 72 6.99 10.23 6.47
CA ILE A 72 5.95 11.21 6.21
C ILE A 72 4.94 10.57 5.25
N VAL A 73 3.66 10.55 5.62
CA VAL A 73 2.59 10.12 4.71
C VAL A 73 2.49 11.14 3.58
N THR A 74 2.66 10.70 2.34
CA THR A 74 2.69 11.56 1.15
C THR A 74 1.36 11.62 0.43
N ASP A 75 0.56 10.56 0.54
CA ASP A 75 -0.76 10.48 -0.07
C ASP A 75 -1.60 9.39 0.57
N MET A 76 -2.91 9.49 0.43
CA MET A 76 -3.84 8.51 0.96
C MET A 76 -5.14 8.47 0.16
N ILE A 77 -5.66 7.26 -0.07
CA ILE A 77 -6.93 7.02 -0.74
C ILE A 77 -7.80 6.08 0.08
N PRO A 78 -9.15 6.13 -0.05
CA PRO A 78 -10.02 5.20 0.63
C PRO A 78 -9.72 3.74 0.27
N TYR A 79 -9.85 2.85 1.24
CA TYR A 79 -9.71 1.41 1.00
C TYR A 79 -10.78 0.95 -0.02
N PRO A 80 -10.42 0.17 -1.06
CA PRO A 80 -11.37 -0.24 -2.07
C PRO A 80 -12.45 -1.15 -1.48
N LYS A 81 -13.66 -1.08 -2.06
CA LYS A 81 -14.72 -2.03 -1.74
C LYS A 81 -14.40 -3.38 -2.39
N LEU A 82 -13.99 -4.35 -1.57
CA LEU A 82 -13.69 -5.69 -2.04
C LEU A 82 -14.96 -6.51 -2.23
N ARG A 83 -15.02 -7.24 -3.34
CA ARG A 83 -16.04 -8.27 -3.60
C ARG A 83 -15.62 -9.58 -2.94
N LYS A 84 -16.55 -10.52 -2.78
CA LYS A 84 -16.23 -11.88 -2.30
C LYS A 84 -15.13 -12.50 -3.17
N ALA A 85 -14.17 -13.20 -2.56
CA ALA A 85 -13.01 -13.81 -3.22
C ALA A 85 -12.09 -12.80 -3.94
N HIS A 86 -12.06 -11.56 -3.47
CA HIS A 86 -11.11 -10.53 -3.90
C HIS A 86 -10.35 -10.01 -2.69
N HIS A 87 -9.07 -9.72 -2.89
CA HIS A 87 -8.22 -9.10 -1.88
C HIS A 87 -7.31 -8.06 -2.54
N LEU A 88 -6.67 -7.26 -1.70
CA LEU A 88 -5.68 -6.30 -2.12
C LEU A 88 -4.30 -6.98 -2.05
N ASP A 89 -3.52 -6.86 -3.12
CA ASP A 89 -2.18 -7.42 -3.24
C ASP A 89 -1.18 -6.30 -3.53
N TRP A 90 0.04 -6.44 -3.03
CA TRP A 90 1.11 -5.46 -3.08
C TRP A 90 2.48 -6.14 -3.00
N GLY A 91 3.52 -5.47 -3.52
CA GLY A 91 4.90 -5.93 -3.39
C GLY A 91 5.32 -7.07 -4.33
N SER A 92 4.35 -7.77 -4.93
CA SER A 92 4.58 -8.88 -5.87
C SER A 92 3.97 -8.64 -7.25
N CYS A 93 3.57 -7.39 -7.51
CA CYS A 93 2.83 -6.99 -8.70
C CYS A 93 3.73 -6.54 -9.83
N ARG A 94 3.26 -6.74 -11.06
CA ARG A 94 3.81 -6.19 -12.29
C ARG A 94 2.93 -5.08 -12.82
N TYR A 95 3.56 -4.14 -13.51
CA TYR A 95 2.89 -3.21 -14.41
C TYR A 95 3.57 -3.29 -15.77
N ASP A 96 2.81 -3.50 -16.84
CA ASP A 96 3.35 -3.75 -18.19
C ASP A 96 4.34 -4.93 -18.25
N ASN A 97 4.06 -6.00 -17.50
CA ASN A 97 4.92 -7.18 -17.38
C ASN A 97 6.27 -6.95 -16.71
N VAL A 98 6.50 -5.78 -16.09
CA VAL A 98 7.72 -5.47 -15.33
C VAL A 98 7.37 -5.47 -13.84
N GLU A 99 8.17 -6.17 -13.02
CA GLU A 99 7.99 -6.17 -11.55
C GLU A 99 8.04 -4.74 -11.02
N ASP A 100 7.02 -4.37 -10.23
CA ASP A 100 6.93 -3.05 -9.65
C ASP A 100 6.28 -3.10 -8.27
N GLU A 101 7.14 -3.06 -7.25
CA GLU A 101 6.76 -2.99 -5.84
C GLU A 101 5.91 -1.75 -5.50
N ALA A 102 5.89 -0.72 -6.37
CA ALA A 102 5.07 0.45 -6.19
C ALA A 102 3.58 0.22 -6.49
N VAL A 103 3.23 -0.93 -7.08
CA VAL A 103 1.86 -1.27 -7.47
C VAL A 103 1.12 -1.93 -6.32
N ILE A 104 -0.13 -1.52 -6.16
CA ILE A 104 -1.12 -2.13 -5.29
C ILE A 104 -2.42 -2.32 -6.07
N ALA A 105 -2.98 -3.52 -6.03
CA ALA A 105 -4.11 -3.85 -6.88
C ALA A 105 -5.11 -4.76 -6.19
N VAL A 106 -6.37 -4.64 -6.58
CA VAL A 106 -7.39 -5.63 -6.21
C VAL A 106 -7.27 -6.78 -7.19
N VAL A 107 -7.08 -7.98 -6.67
CA VAL A 107 -7.00 -9.21 -7.46
C VAL A 107 -8.12 -10.16 -7.05
N ARG A 108 -8.47 -11.06 -7.97
CA ARG A 108 -9.41 -12.15 -7.69
C ARG A 108 -8.63 -13.41 -7.31
N GLU A 109 -9.01 -14.02 -6.21
CA GLU A 109 -8.46 -15.30 -5.77
C GLU A 109 -8.62 -16.37 -6.86
N SER A 110 -7.54 -17.10 -7.14
CA SER A 110 -7.54 -18.21 -8.09
C SER A 110 -6.34 -19.13 -7.85
N ARG A 111 -6.23 -20.23 -8.59
CA ARG A 111 -5.05 -21.12 -8.59
C ARG A 111 -3.99 -20.73 -9.62
N ARG A 112 -4.12 -19.57 -10.27
CA ARG A 112 -3.12 -19.09 -11.22
C ARG A 112 -1.90 -18.58 -10.46
N THR A 113 -0.72 -18.77 -11.03
CA THR A 113 0.54 -18.20 -10.53
C THR A 113 0.54 -16.67 -10.54
N ARG A 114 -0.13 -16.07 -11.53
CA ARG A 114 -0.33 -14.63 -11.64
C ARG A 114 -1.82 -14.31 -11.62
N LEU A 115 -2.20 -13.39 -10.77
CA LEU A 115 -3.56 -12.93 -10.55
C LEU A 115 -3.73 -11.57 -11.27
N PRO A 116 -4.51 -11.49 -12.35
CA PRO A 116 -4.76 -10.21 -13.00
C PRO A 116 -5.51 -9.29 -12.03
N ALA A 117 -5.15 -8.01 -12.03
CA ALA A 117 -5.90 -6.99 -11.30
C ALA A 117 -7.30 -6.82 -11.90
N VAL A 118 -8.25 -6.42 -11.06
CA VAL A 118 -9.65 -6.24 -11.45
C VAL A 118 -10.19 -4.95 -10.88
N ASP A 119 -10.75 -4.11 -11.76
CA ASP A 119 -11.49 -2.86 -11.49
C ASP A 119 -10.74 -1.76 -10.72
N TRP A 120 -9.61 -2.07 -10.08
CA TRP A 120 -8.89 -1.18 -9.19
C TRP A 120 -7.40 -1.55 -9.15
N ALA A 121 -6.56 -0.59 -9.52
CA ALA A 121 -5.12 -0.67 -9.38
C ALA A 121 -4.56 0.75 -9.24
N TYR A 122 -3.60 0.89 -8.32
CA TYR A 122 -2.87 2.12 -8.08
C TYR A 122 -1.39 1.82 -8.03
N ARG A 123 -0.61 2.86 -8.29
CA ARG A 123 0.85 2.82 -8.24
C ARG A 123 1.35 4.03 -7.50
N VAL A 124 2.36 3.90 -6.66
CA VAL A 124 3.04 5.06 -6.10
C VAL A 124 3.94 5.68 -7.17
N ASP A 125 3.64 6.92 -7.56
CA ASP A 125 4.56 7.71 -8.38
C ASP A 125 5.81 8.01 -7.56
N ARG A 126 6.96 7.55 -8.06
CA ARG A 126 8.23 7.63 -7.32
C ARG A 126 8.73 9.08 -7.18
N THR A 127 8.33 9.97 -8.08
CA THR A 127 8.74 11.38 -8.06
C THR A 127 7.90 12.17 -7.07
N SER A 128 6.57 12.10 -7.17
CA SER A 128 5.66 12.88 -6.34
C SER A 128 5.29 12.20 -5.02
N GLY A 129 5.52 10.88 -4.88
CA GLY A 129 5.08 10.08 -3.74
C GLY A 129 3.57 9.87 -3.68
N LYS A 130 2.84 10.11 -4.77
CA LYS A 130 1.37 10.05 -4.81
C LYS A 130 0.87 8.72 -5.35
N LEU A 131 -0.32 8.32 -4.93
CA LEU A 131 -1.03 7.17 -5.46
C LEU A 131 -1.71 7.57 -6.78
N VAL A 132 -1.17 7.09 -7.89
CA VAL A 132 -1.74 7.31 -9.22
C VAL A 132 -2.52 6.09 -9.66
N LYS A 133 -3.76 6.31 -10.13
CA LYS A 133 -4.57 5.24 -10.70
C LYS A 133 -3.91 4.73 -11.97
N VAL A 134 -3.80 3.41 -12.11
CA VAL A 134 -3.30 2.75 -13.33
C VAL A 134 -4.39 1.87 -13.92
N ASP A 135 -4.21 1.46 -15.18
CA ASP A 135 -5.12 0.54 -15.84
C ASP A 135 -4.94 -0.88 -15.26
N PRO A 136 -5.98 -1.48 -14.61
CA PRO A 136 -5.89 -2.82 -14.07
C PRO A 136 -5.57 -3.89 -15.13
N ALA A 137 -5.92 -3.68 -16.40
CA ALA A 137 -5.61 -4.64 -17.47
C ALA A 137 -4.09 -4.79 -17.73
N ARG A 138 -3.29 -3.85 -17.24
CA ARG A 138 -1.82 -3.84 -17.35
C ARG A 138 -1.13 -4.36 -16.08
N VAL A 139 -1.90 -4.80 -15.09
CA VAL A 139 -1.40 -5.25 -13.79
C VAL A 139 -1.74 -6.72 -13.54
N ASP A 140 -0.75 -7.48 -13.11
CA ASP A 140 -0.95 -8.78 -12.45
C ASP A 140 -0.08 -8.87 -11.20
N CYS A 141 -0.49 -9.68 -10.22
CA CYS A 141 0.27 -9.90 -8.99
C CYS A 141 0.60 -11.38 -8.83
N TYR A 142 1.76 -11.67 -8.25
CA TYR A 142 2.16 -13.04 -8.01
C TYR A 142 1.35 -13.64 -6.86
N ASN A 143 0.82 -14.84 -7.08
CA ASN A 143 0.02 -15.53 -6.09
C ASN A 143 0.91 -16.16 -5.01
N THR A 144 1.22 -15.37 -3.99
CA THR A 144 2.06 -15.80 -2.85
C THR A 144 1.44 -16.93 -2.04
N ALA A 145 0.13 -17.15 -2.12
CA ALA A 145 -0.53 -18.27 -1.46
C ALA A 145 -0.11 -19.64 -2.03
N LEU A 146 0.42 -19.70 -3.26
CA LEU A 146 0.93 -20.94 -3.85
C LEU A 146 2.33 -21.34 -3.34
N GLU A 147 3.02 -20.46 -2.61
CA GLU A 147 4.33 -20.75 -2.02
C GLU A 147 4.24 -21.25 -0.57
N ALA A 148 3.05 -21.19 0.03
CA ALA A 148 2.81 -21.63 1.41
C ALA A 148 2.42 -23.12 1.52
N ASP A 149 2.36 -23.84 0.39
CA ASP A 149 2.14 -25.29 0.27
C ASP A 149 3.45 -26.05 0.05
#